data_AF-A0A4R4LXA8-F1
#
_entry.id   AF-A0A4R4LXA8-F1
#
_cell.length_a   1.000
_cell.length_b   1.000
_cell.length_c   1.000
_cell.angle_alpha   90.00
_cell.angle_beta   90.00
_cell.angle_gamma   90.00
#
_symmetry.space_group_name_H-M   'P 1'
#
loop_
_entity.id
_entity.type
_entity.pdbx_description
1 polymer ?
#
loop_
_entity_poly.entity_id
_entity_poly.type
_entity_poly.pdbx_seq_one_letter_code
_entity_poly.pdbx_strand_id
1 'polypeptide(L)'
;MHLDIWLLLGATLVLCAIIAVRLSHKAGLPTLLAYMGLGLLIGESGPTHIQFDDVELAETLGLAALVLILAEGGVTTSWRHVRPSVPAALVVSTIGTLISIIVVGLAAMWLVGLDWRPAFLLAAVLAPTDAAAVFSVLRRLPLPSRLSGLLEAESGFNDAPVVIIVVTLSAHSGVPNLTELLGVMLYELIAGGIIGFAIGWLGAQGLRRIALPASGLYPIAVLSLSVGSYGAASLLHSSGFLAVYVSALVLGNARLPHRPATRGFAEGVGWLAQIGLFVMLGLLASPSELPAQIVPALVVGFVLLLIARPVSIVVSTIGFKLSWGEKMFASWAGLRGAVPIVLATIPMVEHVESADRLFAIVFNIVVVFTLLQGPTLPLAARLCRLKSDEQTRELDVEAAPLEELHADLLEVRIPLDSMLNGVEIFELRLPHGASVTLIVRNGSSFVPEPTTPLQAGDTLLVVTTASVREATERRLRAVSRKGRLAGWFGETGA
;
A
#
# COMPACT_ATOMS: atom_id res chain seq x y z
N MET A 1 -0.14 -31.88 -19.89
CA MET A 1 0.45 -32.13 -18.55
C MET A 1 1.19 -30.93 -17.96
N HIS A 2 1.69 -29.95 -18.73
CA HIS A 2 2.41 -28.81 -18.13
C HIS A 2 1.49 -27.73 -17.53
N LEU A 3 0.37 -27.38 -18.17
CA LEU A 3 -0.51 -26.31 -17.67
C LEU A 3 -1.15 -26.66 -16.32
N ASP A 4 -1.65 -27.89 -16.16
CA ASP A 4 -2.31 -28.34 -14.93
C ASP A 4 -1.36 -28.27 -13.72
N ILE A 5 -0.08 -28.60 -13.92
CA ILE A 5 0.96 -28.53 -12.88
C ILE A 5 1.28 -27.08 -12.53
N TRP A 6 1.42 -26.19 -13.52
CA TRP A 6 1.66 -24.77 -13.26
C TRP A 6 0.48 -24.09 -12.56
N LEU A 7 -0.75 -24.44 -12.94
CA LEU A 7 -1.96 -23.96 -12.26
C LEU A 7 -2.03 -24.47 -10.82
N LEU A 8 -1.71 -25.74 -10.59
CA LEU A 8 -1.67 -26.33 -9.25
C LEU A 8 -0.57 -25.68 -8.39
N LEU A 9 0.64 -25.49 -8.95
CA LEU A 9 1.75 -24.83 -8.27
C LEU A 9 1.41 -23.38 -7.94
N GLY A 10 0.85 -22.62 -8.88
CA GLY A 10 0.44 -21.24 -8.66
C GLY A 10 -0.64 -21.11 -7.59
N ALA A 11 -1.68 -21.95 -7.65
CA ALA A 11 -2.73 -21.99 -6.63
C ALA A 11 -2.17 -22.37 -5.25
N THR A 12 -1.32 -23.39 -5.19
CA THR A 12 -0.68 -23.85 -3.94
C THR A 12 0.22 -22.76 -3.37
N LEU A 13 1.00 -22.06 -4.21
CA LEU A 13 1.86 -20.96 -3.80
C LEU A 13 1.06 -19.84 -3.15
N VAL A 14 -0.04 -19.40 -3.78
CA VAL A 14 -0.90 -18.35 -3.23
C VAL A 14 -1.53 -18.78 -1.91
N LEU A 15 -2.03 -20.03 -1.81
CA LEU A 15 -2.58 -20.57 -0.57
C LEU A 15 -1.52 -20.64 0.55
N CYS A 16 -0.31 -21.11 0.24
CA CYS A 16 0.82 -21.12 1.17
C CYS A 16 1.19 -19.70 1.62
N ALA A 17 1.21 -18.73 0.71
CA ALA A 17 1.47 -17.33 1.03
C ALA A 17 0.41 -16.78 2.01
N ILE A 18 -0.88 -17.06 1.79
CA ILE A 18 -1.96 -16.65 2.71
C ILE A 18 -1.76 -17.27 4.10
N ILE A 19 -1.37 -18.55 4.19
CA ILE A 19 -1.06 -19.19 5.48
C ILE A 19 0.16 -18.52 6.14
N ALA A 20 1.19 -18.20 5.37
CA ALA A 20 2.40 -17.52 5.84
C ALA A 20 2.10 -16.15 6.45
N VAL A 21 1.13 -15.40 5.92
CA VAL A 21 0.66 -14.12 6.52
C VAL A 21 0.22 -14.32 7.96
N ARG A 22 -0.62 -15.33 8.20
CA ARG A 22 -1.18 -15.58 9.53
C ARG A 22 -0.09 -15.99 10.54
N LEU A 23 0.92 -16.73 10.08
CA LEU A 23 2.06 -17.13 10.91
C LEU A 23 3.00 -15.94 11.21
N SER A 24 3.33 -15.15 10.18
CA SER A 24 4.16 -13.95 10.31
C SER A 24 3.53 -12.93 11.25
N HIS A 25 2.19 -12.80 11.22
CA HIS A 25 1.45 -11.92 12.12
C HIS A 25 1.62 -12.30 13.60
N LYS A 26 1.78 -13.60 13.92
CA LYS A 26 2.08 -14.03 15.30
C LYS A 26 3.53 -13.78 15.69
N ALA A 27 4.46 -13.84 14.74
CA ALA A 27 5.89 -13.67 14.98
C ALA A 27 6.34 -12.20 15.07
N GLY A 28 5.49 -11.24 14.66
CA GLY A 28 5.84 -9.82 14.63
C GLY A 28 6.87 -9.45 13.56
N LEU A 29 7.12 -10.36 12.61
CA LEU A 29 8.02 -10.15 11.48
C LEU A 29 7.26 -9.58 10.26
N PRO A 30 7.93 -8.76 9.41
CA PRO A 30 7.35 -8.30 8.15
C PRO A 30 6.96 -9.49 7.26
N THR A 31 5.69 -9.56 6.86
CA THR A 31 5.10 -10.65 6.04
C THR A 31 5.85 -10.86 4.72
N LEU A 32 6.46 -9.80 4.20
CA LEU A 32 7.22 -9.80 2.95
C LEU A 32 8.42 -10.73 2.96
N LEU A 33 9.09 -10.83 4.11
CA LEU A 33 10.22 -11.75 4.27
C LEU A 33 9.77 -13.20 4.30
N ALA A 34 8.54 -13.49 4.76
CA ALA A 34 8.00 -14.83 4.71
C ALA A 34 7.77 -15.28 3.25
N TYR A 35 7.32 -14.38 2.37
CA TYR A 35 7.17 -14.66 0.94
C TYR A 35 8.53 -14.85 0.25
N MET A 36 9.51 -14.01 0.56
CA MET A 36 10.88 -14.17 0.07
C MET A 36 11.48 -15.51 0.50
N GLY A 37 11.32 -15.85 1.78
CA GLY A 37 11.77 -17.13 2.34
C GLY A 37 11.07 -18.32 1.69
N LEU A 38 9.77 -18.19 1.38
CA LEU A 38 9.06 -19.20 0.61
C LEU A 38 9.64 -19.35 -0.81
N GLY A 39 10.00 -18.25 -1.47
CA GLY A 39 10.72 -18.27 -2.75
C GLY A 39 12.06 -19.02 -2.65
N LEU A 40 12.90 -18.66 -1.67
CA LEU A 40 14.19 -19.34 -1.42
C LEU A 40 14.01 -20.85 -1.15
N LEU A 41 12.99 -21.22 -0.38
CA LEU A 41 12.66 -22.62 -0.07
C LEU A 41 12.11 -23.39 -1.26
N ILE A 42 11.54 -22.73 -2.27
CA ILE A 42 11.06 -23.37 -3.49
C ILE A 42 12.14 -23.36 -4.58
N GLY A 43 13.09 -22.42 -4.50
CA GLY A 43 14.16 -22.23 -5.47
C GLY A 43 15.22 -23.31 -5.45
N GLU A 44 16.38 -22.97 -6.00
CA GLU A 44 17.45 -23.92 -6.34
C GLU A 44 17.93 -24.76 -5.14
N SER A 45 18.08 -24.13 -3.97
CA SER A 45 18.54 -24.79 -2.74
C SER A 45 17.41 -25.37 -1.88
N GLY A 46 16.17 -25.22 -2.33
CA GLY A 46 14.99 -25.80 -1.74
C GLY A 46 14.78 -27.28 -2.11
N PRO A 47 13.89 -28.02 -1.41
CA PRO A 47 13.53 -29.40 -1.74
C PRO A 47 12.99 -29.61 -3.16
N THR A 48 12.51 -28.56 -3.82
CA THR A 48 11.97 -28.60 -5.18
C THR A 48 13.02 -28.39 -6.27
N HIS A 49 14.22 -27.89 -5.94
CA HIS A 49 15.33 -27.66 -6.88
C HIS A 49 14.93 -26.93 -8.17
N ILE A 50 14.01 -25.96 -8.08
CA ILE A 50 13.58 -25.18 -9.25
C ILE A 50 14.66 -24.13 -9.53
N GLN A 51 15.36 -24.28 -10.65
CA GLN A 51 16.29 -23.26 -11.16
C GLN A 51 15.49 -22.20 -11.90
N PHE A 52 15.59 -20.96 -11.42
CA PHE A 52 14.95 -19.80 -12.02
C PHE A 52 16.04 -18.79 -12.38
N ASP A 53 16.63 -18.96 -13.56
CA ASP A 53 17.77 -18.17 -14.03
C ASP A 53 17.37 -17.11 -15.08
N ASP A 54 16.06 -16.87 -15.26
CA ASP A 54 15.53 -15.93 -16.24
C ASP A 54 15.40 -14.52 -15.62
N VAL A 55 16.52 -13.80 -15.65
CA VAL A 55 16.63 -12.43 -15.10
C VAL A 55 15.74 -11.45 -15.86
N GLU A 56 15.61 -11.59 -17.18
CA GLU A 56 14.79 -10.71 -18.03
C GLU A 56 13.29 -10.86 -17.72
N LEU A 57 12.84 -12.11 -17.52
CA LEU A 57 11.49 -12.39 -17.05
C LEU A 57 11.25 -11.84 -15.64
N ALA A 58 12.22 -12.00 -14.73
CA ALA A 58 12.14 -11.43 -13.39
C ALA A 58 12.03 -9.90 -13.39
N GLU A 59 12.83 -9.22 -14.20
CA GLU A 59 12.75 -7.77 -14.38
C GLU A 59 11.36 -7.37 -14.88
N THR A 60 10.91 -7.98 -15.98
CA THR A 60 9.64 -7.64 -16.64
C THR A 60 8.45 -7.84 -15.69
N LEU A 61 8.37 -8.99 -15.03
CA LEU A 61 7.33 -9.28 -14.05
C LEU A 61 7.46 -8.41 -12.80
N GLY A 62 8.69 -8.07 -12.40
CA GLY A 62 8.97 -7.24 -11.25
C GLY A 62 8.50 -5.80 -11.44
N LEU A 63 8.80 -5.20 -12.59
CA LEU A 63 8.32 -3.87 -12.97
C LEU A 63 6.80 -3.85 -13.14
N ALA A 64 6.21 -4.91 -13.73
CA ALA A 64 4.76 -5.04 -13.85
C ALA A 64 4.08 -5.14 -12.46
N ALA A 65 4.66 -5.90 -11.54
CA ALA A 65 4.17 -5.98 -10.16
C ALA A 65 4.31 -4.63 -9.44
N LEU A 66 5.42 -3.92 -9.63
CA LEU A 66 5.63 -2.58 -9.06
C LEU A 66 4.58 -1.57 -9.55
N VAL A 67 4.24 -1.62 -10.84
CA VAL A 67 3.15 -0.82 -11.41
C VAL A 67 1.82 -1.08 -10.70
N LEU A 68 1.48 -2.34 -10.43
CA LEU A 68 0.26 -2.70 -9.71
C LEU A 68 0.29 -2.29 -8.24
N ILE A 69 1.45 -2.42 -7.58
CA ILE A 69 1.66 -1.99 -6.18
C ILE A 69 1.51 -0.47 -6.06
N LEU A 70 2.09 0.32 -6.98
CA LEU A 70 1.94 1.78 -6.97
C LEU A 70 0.51 2.22 -7.31
N ALA A 71 -0.18 1.48 -8.18
CA ALA A 71 -1.60 1.73 -8.45
C ALA A 71 -2.46 1.47 -7.21
N GLU A 72 -2.22 0.38 -6.47
CA GLU A 72 -2.86 0.12 -5.18
C GLU A 72 -2.56 1.22 -4.16
N GLY A 73 -1.29 1.59 -4.01
CA GLY A 73 -0.85 2.65 -3.11
C GLY A 73 -1.54 3.98 -3.43
N GLY A 74 -1.61 4.37 -4.71
CA GLY A 74 -2.31 5.58 -5.13
C GLY A 74 -3.81 5.53 -4.81
N VAL A 75 -4.49 4.42 -5.11
CA VAL A 75 -5.95 4.28 -4.86
C VAL A 75 -6.29 4.34 -3.37
N THR A 76 -5.45 3.75 -2.51
CA THR A 76 -5.69 3.67 -1.06
C THR A 76 -5.24 4.92 -0.30
N THR A 77 -4.36 5.73 -0.90
CA THR A 77 -3.82 6.96 -0.31
C THR A 77 -4.88 8.05 -0.19
N SER A 78 -4.96 8.69 0.98
CA SER A 78 -5.86 9.85 1.21
C SER A 78 -5.19 11.16 0.84
N TRP A 79 -5.70 11.85 -0.18
CA TRP A 79 -5.21 13.16 -0.59
C TRP A 79 -5.27 14.20 0.52
N ARG A 80 -6.30 14.12 1.39
CA ARG A 80 -6.46 15.06 2.51
C ARG A 80 -5.30 14.95 3.51
N HIS A 81 -4.76 13.75 3.72
CA HIS A 81 -3.63 13.50 4.62
C HIS A 81 -2.28 13.82 3.97
N VAL A 82 -2.13 13.49 2.68
CA VAL A 82 -0.84 13.64 1.97
C VAL A 82 -0.58 15.07 1.50
N ARG A 83 -1.60 15.82 1.06
CA ARG A 83 -1.46 17.15 0.47
C ARG A 83 -0.55 18.12 1.25
N PRO A 84 -0.64 18.22 2.60
CA PRO A 84 0.23 19.11 3.37
C PRO A 84 1.73 18.74 3.31
N SER A 85 2.03 17.46 3.06
CA SER A 85 3.40 16.92 3.07
C SER A 85 4.02 16.77 1.69
N VAL A 86 3.25 16.90 0.61
CA VAL A 86 3.72 16.78 -0.79
C VAL A 86 4.96 17.64 -1.09
N PRO A 87 5.04 18.93 -0.70
CA PRO A 87 6.23 19.73 -1.02
C PRO A 87 7.50 19.20 -0.34
N ALA A 88 7.38 18.77 0.92
CA ALA A 88 8.50 18.17 1.65
C ALA A 88 8.89 16.81 1.04
N ALA A 89 7.89 15.98 0.70
CA ALA A 89 8.12 14.69 0.06
C ALA A 89 8.84 14.82 -1.29
N LEU A 90 8.49 15.83 -2.09
CA LEU A 90 9.11 16.07 -3.39
C LEU A 90 10.60 16.45 -3.24
N VAL A 91 10.95 17.29 -2.27
CA VAL A 91 12.35 17.66 -1.97
C VAL A 91 13.13 16.48 -1.40
N VAL A 92 12.52 15.67 -0.52
CA VAL A 92 13.16 14.46 0.01
C VAL A 92 13.39 13.43 -1.09
N SER A 93 12.41 13.21 -1.98
CA SER A 93 12.48 12.22 -3.07
C SER A 93 13.43 12.60 -4.21
N THR A 94 13.83 13.86 -4.29
CA THR A 94 14.76 14.35 -5.32
C THR A 94 16.14 14.64 -4.71
N ILE A 95 16.25 15.71 -3.92
CA ILE A 95 17.49 16.14 -3.29
C ILE A 95 17.93 15.12 -2.24
N GLY A 96 17.01 14.62 -1.42
CA GLY A 96 17.34 13.65 -0.38
C GLY A 96 17.84 12.34 -0.95
N THR A 97 17.20 11.85 -2.02
CA THR A 97 17.64 10.69 -2.80
C THR A 97 19.03 10.91 -3.39
N LEU A 98 19.28 12.04 -4.05
CA LEU A 98 20.60 12.35 -4.62
C LEU A 98 21.71 12.38 -3.56
N ILE A 99 21.45 13.03 -2.42
CA ILE A 99 22.37 13.03 -1.26
C ILE A 99 22.62 11.60 -0.78
N SER A 100 21.58 10.78 -0.68
CA SER A 100 21.71 9.39 -0.23
C SER A 100 22.57 8.58 -1.18
N ILE A 101 22.37 8.76 -2.50
CA ILE A 101 23.15 8.07 -3.54
C ILE A 101 24.62 8.47 -3.45
N ILE A 102 24.92 9.76 -3.28
CA ILE A 102 26.30 10.25 -3.16
C ILE A 102 26.98 9.68 -1.92
N VAL A 103 26.33 9.76 -0.75
CA VAL A 103 26.92 9.29 0.50
C VAL A 103 27.15 7.77 0.48
N VAL A 104 26.16 7.00 0.02
CA VAL A 104 26.27 5.53 -0.04
C VAL A 104 27.25 5.10 -1.13
N GLY A 105 27.25 5.77 -2.29
CA GLY A 105 28.16 5.46 -3.39
C GLY A 105 29.62 5.66 -2.99
N LEU A 106 29.94 6.82 -2.39
CA LEU A 106 31.29 7.08 -1.88
C LEU A 106 31.72 6.07 -0.79
N ALA A 107 30.80 5.72 0.11
CA ALA A 107 31.08 4.72 1.13
C ALA A 107 31.30 3.32 0.55
N ALA A 108 30.53 2.92 -0.46
CA ALA A 108 30.71 1.65 -1.15
C ALA A 108 32.06 1.59 -1.88
N MET A 109 32.51 2.71 -2.47
CA MET A 109 33.85 2.79 -3.06
C MET A 109 34.95 2.57 -2.02
N TRP A 110 34.90 3.31 -0.91
CA TRP A 110 36.00 3.31 0.06
C TRP A 110 35.99 2.13 1.04
N LEU A 111 34.81 1.65 1.43
CA LEU A 111 34.67 0.62 2.47
C LEU A 111 34.52 -0.79 1.89
N VAL A 112 33.91 -0.93 0.71
CA VAL A 112 33.70 -2.23 0.05
C VAL A 112 34.70 -2.47 -1.09
N GLY A 113 35.36 -1.41 -1.56
CA GLY A 113 36.32 -1.49 -2.66
C GLY A 113 35.67 -1.68 -4.02
N LEU A 114 34.44 -1.19 -4.20
CA LEU A 114 33.77 -1.19 -5.51
C LEU A 114 34.30 -0.06 -6.39
N ASP A 115 34.39 -0.31 -7.69
CA ASP A 115 34.61 0.76 -8.66
C ASP A 115 33.46 1.78 -8.64
N TRP A 116 33.71 2.98 -9.15
CA TRP A 116 32.75 4.08 -9.09
C TRP A 116 31.38 3.68 -9.67
N ARG A 117 31.35 3.00 -10.83
CA ARG A 117 30.10 2.62 -11.50
C ARG A 117 29.24 1.65 -10.66
N PRO A 118 29.74 0.46 -10.26
CA PRO A 118 28.97 -0.45 -9.40
C PRO A 118 28.65 0.15 -8.03
N ALA A 119 29.51 1.02 -7.48
CA ALA A 119 29.24 1.69 -6.20
C ALA A 119 28.05 2.66 -6.27
N PHE A 120 27.99 3.52 -7.30
CA PHE A 120 26.87 4.44 -7.51
C PHE A 120 25.61 3.73 -8.01
N LEU A 121 25.74 2.63 -8.76
CA LEU A 121 24.63 1.73 -9.08
C LEU A 121 24.04 1.10 -7.82
N LEU A 122 24.88 0.53 -6.94
CA LEU A 122 24.44 -0.01 -5.64
C LEU A 122 23.68 1.05 -4.84
N ALA A 123 24.23 2.25 -4.77
CA ALA A 123 23.64 3.36 -4.04
C ALA A 123 22.30 3.81 -4.63
N ALA A 124 22.20 3.90 -5.96
CA ALA A 124 20.98 4.23 -6.69
C ALA A 124 19.90 3.18 -6.48
N VAL A 125 20.22 1.92 -6.74
CA VAL A 125 19.31 0.77 -6.55
C VAL A 125 18.79 0.70 -5.13
N LEU A 126 19.63 1.00 -4.14
CA LEU A 126 19.19 1.02 -2.76
C LEU A 126 18.24 2.18 -2.49
N ALA A 127 18.43 3.38 -3.06
CA ALA A 127 17.77 4.62 -2.66
C ALA A 127 16.23 4.62 -2.50
N PRO A 128 15.42 3.87 -3.28
CA PRO A 128 13.97 3.77 -3.11
C PRO A 128 13.61 3.23 -1.73
N THR A 129 12.48 3.70 -1.21
CA THR A 129 11.90 3.19 0.03
C THR A 129 10.60 2.49 -0.30
N ASP A 130 10.41 1.26 0.17
CA ASP A 130 9.26 0.44 -0.26
C ASP A 130 7.98 0.92 0.43
N ALA A 131 7.11 1.53 -0.37
CA ALA A 131 5.79 2.01 0.02
C ALA A 131 4.98 0.90 0.73
N ALA A 132 4.98 -0.32 0.20
CA ALA A 132 4.15 -1.42 0.68
C ALA A 132 4.67 -2.01 2.01
N ALA A 133 5.98 -2.08 2.19
CA ALA A 133 6.58 -2.42 3.48
C ALA A 133 6.26 -1.36 4.54
N VAL A 134 6.37 -0.09 4.16
CA VAL A 134 6.01 1.05 5.01
C VAL A 134 4.50 1.03 5.34
N PHE A 135 3.61 0.80 4.38
CA PHE A 135 2.16 0.79 4.56
C PHE A 135 1.70 -0.27 5.56
N SER A 136 2.17 -1.51 5.40
CA SER A 136 1.74 -2.63 6.24
C SER A 136 2.13 -2.45 7.72
N VAL A 137 3.30 -1.84 7.98
CA VAL A 137 3.82 -1.61 9.34
C VAL A 137 3.30 -0.29 9.92
N LEU A 138 3.29 0.80 9.14
CA LEU A 138 2.91 2.14 9.61
C LEU A 138 1.40 2.31 9.82
N ARG A 139 0.52 1.61 9.08
CA ARG A 139 -0.95 1.67 9.29
C ARG A 139 -1.36 1.30 10.72
N ARG A 140 -0.49 0.62 11.48
CA ARG A 140 -0.72 0.18 12.86
C ARG A 140 -0.10 1.10 13.91
N LEU A 141 0.76 2.03 13.49
CA LEU A 141 1.43 2.97 14.38
C LEU A 141 0.65 4.28 14.43
N PRO A 142 0.40 4.82 15.63
CA PRO A 142 -0.35 6.06 15.76
C PRO A 142 0.61 7.22 15.48
N LEU A 143 0.82 7.52 14.21
CA LEU A 143 1.74 8.55 13.72
C LEU A 143 1.01 9.87 13.40
N PRO A 144 1.70 11.02 13.49
CA PRO A 144 1.16 12.29 12.99
C PRO A 144 0.79 12.16 11.51
N SER A 145 -0.39 12.67 11.13
CA SER A 145 -0.90 12.64 9.76
C SER A 145 0.11 13.18 8.73
N ARG A 146 0.85 14.23 9.10
CA ARG A 146 1.90 14.85 8.28
C ARG A 146 3.10 13.92 8.05
N LEU A 147 3.51 13.17 9.07
CA LEU A 147 4.66 12.27 8.98
C LEU A 147 4.31 11.03 8.17
N SER A 148 3.13 10.44 8.40
CA SER A 148 2.62 9.35 7.57
C SER A 148 2.51 9.79 6.11
N GLY A 149 1.88 10.94 5.85
CA GLY A 149 1.73 11.47 4.49
C GLY A 149 3.05 11.85 3.82
N LEU A 150 4.08 12.24 4.58
CA LEU A 150 5.44 12.46 4.06
C LEU A 150 6.05 11.16 3.57
N LEU A 151 6.04 10.11 4.40
CA LEU A 151 6.60 8.81 4.07
C LEU A 151 5.82 8.13 2.92
N GLU A 152 4.50 8.30 2.91
CA GLU A 152 3.60 7.87 1.82
C GLU A 152 4.03 8.50 0.48
N ALA A 153 4.03 9.83 0.43
CA ALA A 153 4.37 10.55 -0.79
C ALA A 153 5.82 10.32 -1.22
N GLU A 154 6.74 10.21 -0.26
CA GLU A 154 8.14 9.91 -0.56
C GLU A 154 8.28 8.58 -1.30
N SER A 155 7.65 7.53 -0.77
CA SER A 155 7.75 6.20 -1.38
C SER A 155 7.21 6.15 -2.81
N GLY A 156 6.11 6.86 -3.12
CA GLY A 156 5.57 6.92 -4.49
C GLY A 156 6.35 7.84 -5.44
N PHE A 157 7.01 8.89 -4.93
CA PHE A 157 7.72 9.86 -5.78
C PHE A 157 9.19 9.52 -6.01
N ASN A 158 9.82 8.73 -5.15
CA ASN A 158 11.24 8.40 -5.22
C ASN A 158 11.57 7.36 -6.31
N ASP A 159 10.64 6.45 -6.62
CA ASP A 159 10.87 5.37 -7.59
C ASP A 159 11.26 5.91 -8.98
N ALA A 160 10.60 6.99 -9.42
CA ALA A 160 10.83 7.60 -10.72
C ALA A 160 12.26 8.16 -10.91
N PRO A 161 12.74 9.12 -10.09
CA PRO A 161 14.14 9.53 -10.03
C PRO A 161 15.14 8.39 -10.03
N VAL A 162 14.90 7.37 -9.21
CA VAL A 162 15.87 6.30 -9.04
C VAL A 162 15.96 5.43 -10.27
N VAL A 163 14.83 5.01 -10.84
CA VAL A 163 14.82 4.17 -12.05
C VAL A 163 15.62 4.84 -13.16
N ILE A 164 15.45 6.15 -13.35
CA ILE A 164 16.23 6.92 -14.34
C ILE A 164 17.73 6.80 -14.06
N ILE A 165 18.15 7.00 -12.80
CA ILE A 165 19.57 6.91 -12.43
C ILE A 165 20.11 5.49 -12.66
N VAL A 166 19.36 4.45 -12.27
CA VAL A 166 19.76 3.05 -12.43
C VAL A 166 19.89 2.70 -13.91
N VAL A 167 18.89 2.99 -14.73
CA VAL A 167 18.92 2.76 -16.18
C VAL A 167 20.05 3.54 -16.84
N THR A 168 20.22 4.83 -16.50
CA THR A 168 21.28 5.66 -17.08
C THR A 168 22.67 5.10 -16.78
N LEU A 169 22.93 4.73 -15.52
CA LEU A 169 24.21 4.17 -15.10
C LEU A 169 24.43 2.74 -15.61
N SER A 170 23.37 1.98 -15.88
CA SER A 170 23.44 0.61 -16.44
C SER A 170 23.70 0.63 -17.95
N ALA A 171 23.10 1.57 -18.68
CA ALA A 171 23.27 1.70 -20.13
C ALA A 171 24.58 2.42 -20.54
N HIS A 172 25.11 3.32 -19.71
CA HIS A 172 26.28 4.15 -20.06
C HIS A 172 27.48 3.85 -19.17
N SER A 173 28.66 3.69 -19.79
CA SER A 173 29.92 3.40 -19.11
C SER A 173 30.66 4.64 -18.60
N GLY A 174 30.28 5.85 -19.06
CA GLY A 174 30.89 7.11 -18.64
C GLY A 174 30.16 7.78 -17.48
N VAL A 175 30.82 8.73 -16.80
CA VAL A 175 30.17 9.56 -15.79
C VAL A 175 29.10 10.41 -16.48
N PRO A 176 27.81 10.28 -16.12
CA PRO A 176 26.75 11.03 -16.77
C PRO A 176 26.92 12.53 -16.48
N ASN A 177 26.59 13.36 -17.48
CA ASN A 177 26.57 14.79 -17.30
C ASN A 177 25.44 15.16 -16.31
N LEU A 178 25.80 15.72 -15.15
CA LEU A 178 24.85 15.99 -14.08
C LEU A 178 23.75 16.96 -14.51
N THR A 179 24.05 17.93 -15.39
CA THR A 179 23.05 18.89 -15.87
C THR A 179 22.02 18.22 -16.79
N GLU A 180 22.47 17.31 -17.66
CA GLU A 180 21.59 16.53 -18.53
C GLU A 180 20.74 15.57 -17.71
N LEU A 181 21.34 14.84 -16.75
CA LEU A 181 20.62 13.94 -15.86
C LEU A 181 19.53 14.67 -15.06
N LEU A 182 19.86 15.83 -14.48
CA LEU A 182 18.89 16.66 -13.76
C LEU A 182 17.79 17.20 -14.69
N GLY A 183 18.15 17.57 -15.93
CA GLY A 183 17.20 18.02 -16.95
C GLY A 183 16.21 16.92 -17.35
N VAL A 184 16.71 15.71 -17.62
CA VAL A 184 15.91 14.53 -17.94
C VAL A 184 15.01 14.16 -16.76
N MET A 185 15.56 14.08 -15.55
CA MET A 185 14.77 13.80 -14.34
C MET A 185 13.64 14.80 -14.13
N LEU A 186 13.93 16.10 -14.29
CA LEU A 186 12.92 17.14 -14.13
C LEU A 186 11.83 17.03 -15.20
N TYR A 187 12.22 16.78 -16.46
CA TYR A 187 11.28 16.55 -17.56
C TYR A 187 10.39 15.34 -17.28
N GLU A 188 10.97 14.19 -16.96
CA GLU A 188 10.23 12.95 -16.73
C GLU A 188 9.26 13.06 -15.55
N LEU A 189 9.67 13.73 -14.47
CA LEU A 189 8.82 13.94 -13.29
C LEU A 189 7.66 14.90 -13.61
N ILE A 190 7.93 16.01 -14.30
CA ILE A 190 6.88 16.98 -14.65
C ILE A 190 5.91 16.36 -15.66
N ALA A 191 6.41 15.79 -16.76
CA ALA A 191 5.58 15.20 -17.79
C ALA A 191 4.80 14.00 -17.24
N GLY A 192 5.41 13.16 -16.41
CA GLY A 192 4.76 11.97 -15.85
C GLY A 192 3.64 12.35 -14.88
N GLY A 193 3.89 13.36 -14.04
CA GLY A 193 2.88 13.94 -13.15
C GLY A 193 1.71 14.57 -13.93
N ILE A 194 1.98 15.30 -15.01
CA ILE A 194 0.94 15.90 -15.87
C ILE A 194 0.11 14.81 -16.55
N ILE A 195 0.74 13.79 -17.13
CA ILE A 195 0.07 12.69 -17.83
C ILE A 195 -0.80 11.90 -16.84
N GLY A 196 -0.23 11.52 -15.69
CA GLY A 196 -0.96 10.82 -14.63
C GLY A 196 -2.16 11.63 -14.14
N PHE A 197 -1.98 12.93 -13.88
CA PHE A 197 -3.08 13.81 -13.47
C PHE A 197 -4.15 13.93 -14.55
N ALA A 198 -3.76 14.13 -15.81
CA ALA A 198 -4.69 14.27 -16.93
C ALA A 198 -5.53 13.00 -17.12
N ILE A 199 -4.89 11.82 -17.12
CA ILE A 199 -5.58 10.53 -17.28
C ILE A 199 -6.48 10.26 -16.07
N GLY A 200 -6.00 10.46 -14.84
CA GLY A 200 -6.80 10.27 -13.64
C GLY A 200 -8.01 11.21 -13.58
N TRP A 201 -7.83 12.48 -13.98
CA TRP A 201 -8.91 13.47 -14.00
C TRP A 201 -9.94 13.20 -15.10
N LEU A 202 -9.50 12.92 -16.34
CA LEU A 202 -10.37 12.56 -17.45
C LEU A 202 -11.11 11.25 -17.14
N GLY A 203 -10.41 10.26 -16.60
CA GLY A 203 -10.96 8.99 -16.14
C GLY A 203 -12.04 9.18 -15.08
N ALA A 204 -11.77 10.02 -14.08
CA ALA A 204 -12.75 10.33 -13.05
C ALA A 204 -14.02 10.99 -13.61
N GLN A 205 -13.88 11.90 -14.59
CA GLN A 205 -15.04 12.49 -15.27
C GLN A 205 -15.82 11.48 -16.10
N GLY A 206 -15.12 10.62 -16.85
CA GLY A 206 -15.73 9.57 -17.64
C GLY A 206 -16.52 8.60 -16.76
N LEU A 207 -15.88 8.07 -15.72
CA LEU A 207 -16.50 7.10 -14.80
C LEU A 207 -17.67 7.66 -13.99
N ARG A 208 -17.73 8.97 -13.74
CA ARG A 208 -18.91 9.61 -13.12
C ARG A 208 -20.12 9.67 -14.03
N ARG A 209 -19.90 9.74 -15.35
CA ARG A 209 -20.97 9.87 -16.35
C ARG A 209 -21.39 8.52 -16.93
N ILE A 210 -20.47 7.57 -16.99
CA ILE A 210 -20.72 6.22 -17.47
C ILE A 210 -21.35 5.42 -16.33
N ALA A 211 -22.64 5.13 -16.45
CA ALA A 211 -23.30 4.13 -15.62
C ALA A 211 -22.86 2.75 -16.11
N LEU A 212 -21.83 2.18 -15.48
CA LEU A 212 -21.39 0.82 -15.82
C LEU A 212 -22.45 -0.18 -15.33
N PRO A 213 -22.80 -1.19 -16.15
CA PRO A 213 -23.91 -2.11 -15.86
C PRO A 213 -23.65 -3.04 -14.65
N ALA A 214 -22.37 -3.21 -14.25
CA ALA A 214 -21.99 -4.01 -13.11
C ALA A 214 -21.01 -3.24 -12.21
N SER A 215 -21.21 -3.35 -10.89
CA SER A 215 -20.38 -2.71 -9.86
C SER A 215 -18.90 -3.11 -9.97
N GLY A 216 -18.63 -4.38 -10.33
CA GLY A 216 -17.27 -4.91 -10.52
C GLY A 216 -16.49 -4.31 -11.69
N LEU A 217 -17.15 -3.60 -12.61
CA LEU A 217 -16.46 -2.94 -13.73
C LEU A 217 -15.78 -1.63 -13.31
N TYR A 218 -16.23 -0.99 -12.22
CA TYR A 218 -15.61 0.24 -11.70
C TYR A 218 -14.17 0.00 -11.22
N PRO A 219 -13.90 -0.99 -10.35
CA PRO A 219 -12.54 -1.34 -9.95
C PRO A 219 -11.61 -1.64 -11.13
N ILE A 220 -12.10 -2.44 -12.09
CA ILE A 220 -11.33 -2.82 -13.29
C ILE A 220 -10.99 -1.57 -14.10
N ALA A 221 -11.95 -0.67 -14.32
CA ALA A 221 -11.71 0.55 -15.07
C ALA A 221 -10.69 1.47 -14.37
N VAL A 222 -10.77 1.62 -13.05
CA VAL A 222 -9.81 2.43 -12.27
C VAL A 222 -8.41 1.86 -12.36
N LEU A 223 -8.24 0.54 -12.19
CA LEU A 223 -6.93 -0.10 -12.29
C LEU A 223 -6.39 -0.01 -13.72
N SER A 224 -7.22 -0.27 -14.73
CA SER A 224 -6.82 -0.19 -16.14
C SER A 224 -6.43 1.23 -16.57
N LEU A 225 -7.13 2.28 -16.09
CA LEU A 225 -6.75 3.68 -16.33
C LEU A 225 -5.45 4.05 -15.62
N SER A 226 -5.24 3.51 -14.41
CA SER A 226 -4.01 3.69 -13.67
C SER A 226 -2.86 3.06 -14.45
N VAL A 227 -2.88 1.76 -14.73
CA VAL A 227 -1.85 1.06 -15.52
C VAL A 227 -1.68 1.65 -16.93
N GLY A 228 -2.77 2.02 -17.58
CA GLY A 228 -2.73 2.68 -18.88
C GLY A 228 -1.96 4.01 -18.87
N SER A 229 -1.96 4.74 -17.75
CA SER A 229 -1.16 5.95 -17.60
C SER A 229 0.34 5.69 -17.55
N TYR A 230 0.78 4.53 -17.03
CA TYR A 230 2.18 4.10 -17.12
C TYR A 230 2.56 3.94 -18.59
N GLY A 231 1.78 3.15 -19.35
CA GLY A 231 2.06 2.93 -20.78
C GLY A 231 2.07 4.24 -21.58
N ALA A 232 1.10 5.12 -21.36
CA ALA A 232 1.03 6.42 -22.03
C ALA A 232 2.23 7.33 -21.72
N ALA A 233 2.68 7.37 -20.47
CA ALA A 233 3.85 8.14 -20.07
C ALA A 233 5.15 7.54 -20.62
N SER A 234 5.31 6.21 -20.57
CA SER A 234 6.48 5.53 -21.11
C SER A 234 6.65 5.74 -22.62
N LEU A 235 5.55 5.81 -23.39
CA LEU A 235 5.59 6.14 -24.83
C LEU A 235 6.09 7.56 -25.13
N LEU A 236 5.98 8.47 -24.17
CA LEU A 236 6.45 9.85 -24.27
C LEU A 236 7.84 10.03 -23.62
N HIS A 237 8.54 8.93 -23.30
CA HIS A 237 9.80 8.95 -22.55
C HIS A 237 9.69 9.75 -21.25
N SER A 238 8.58 9.54 -20.54
CA SER A 238 8.27 10.18 -19.29
C SER A 238 8.11 9.14 -18.17
N SER A 239 8.07 9.58 -16.91
CA SER A 239 8.01 8.66 -15.79
C SER A 239 6.66 7.94 -15.70
N GLY A 240 6.64 6.68 -16.17
CA GLY A 240 5.49 5.79 -16.07
C GLY A 240 5.07 5.52 -14.63
N PHE A 241 6.02 5.29 -13.71
CA PHE A 241 5.74 5.02 -12.30
C PHE A 241 5.03 6.18 -11.61
N LEU A 242 5.50 7.41 -11.84
CA LEU A 242 4.84 8.60 -11.31
C LEU A 242 3.45 8.78 -11.94
N ALA A 243 3.32 8.58 -13.25
CA ALA A 243 2.05 8.70 -13.94
C ALA A 243 1.00 7.74 -13.35
N VAL A 244 1.38 6.48 -13.13
CA VAL A 244 0.53 5.46 -12.49
C VAL A 244 0.10 5.89 -11.10
N TYR A 245 1.04 6.32 -10.26
CA TYR A 245 0.76 6.69 -8.88
C TYR A 245 -0.16 7.91 -8.81
N VAL A 246 0.10 8.95 -9.61
CA VAL A 246 -0.72 10.17 -9.66
C VAL A 246 -2.11 9.88 -10.23
N SER A 247 -2.22 9.08 -11.30
CA SER A 247 -3.50 8.68 -11.89
C SER A 247 -4.36 7.92 -10.87
N ALA A 248 -3.76 6.92 -10.21
CA ALA A 248 -4.39 6.13 -9.15
C ALA A 248 -4.81 7.01 -7.97
N LEU A 249 -3.96 7.94 -7.53
CA LEU A 249 -4.25 8.90 -6.46
C LEU A 249 -5.45 9.79 -6.78
N VAL A 250 -5.52 10.33 -8.01
CA VAL A 250 -6.65 11.14 -8.47
C VAL A 250 -7.94 10.33 -8.53
N LEU A 251 -7.89 9.10 -9.05
CA LEU A 251 -9.05 8.21 -9.17
C LEU A 251 -9.55 7.71 -7.81
N GLY A 252 -8.66 7.30 -6.90
CA GLY A 252 -9.01 6.82 -5.55
C GLY A 252 -9.60 7.90 -4.64
N ASN A 253 -9.26 9.16 -4.89
CA ASN A 253 -9.80 10.32 -4.19
C ASN A 253 -10.98 10.99 -4.90
N ALA A 254 -11.35 10.54 -6.09
CA ALA A 254 -12.55 11.00 -6.78
C ALA A 254 -13.80 10.38 -6.13
N ARG A 255 -14.90 11.16 -6.08
CA ARG A 255 -16.23 10.65 -5.72
C ARG A 255 -16.77 9.78 -6.86
N LEU A 256 -16.36 8.52 -6.89
CA LEU A 256 -16.80 7.51 -7.86
C LEU A 256 -17.83 6.56 -7.22
N PRO A 257 -18.75 5.99 -8.01
CA PRO A 257 -19.60 4.89 -7.54
C PRO A 257 -18.77 3.70 -7.05
N HIS A 258 -19.29 2.95 -6.07
CA HIS A 258 -18.69 1.71 -5.55
C HIS A 258 -17.24 1.85 -5.06
N ARG A 259 -16.87 3.00 -4.48
CA ARG A 259 -15.52 3.28 -3.96
C ARG A 259 -14.94 2.19 -3.03
N PRO A 260 -15.70 1.61 -2.07
CA PRO A 260 -15.17 0.54 -1.23
C PRO A 260 -14.77 -0.70 -2.04
N ALA A 261 -15.59 -1.09 -3.03
CA ALA A 261 -15.26 -2.22 -3.91
C ALA A 261 -14.00 -1.95 -4.74
N THR A 262 -13.82 -0.72 -5.24
CA THR A 262 -12.61 -0.31 -5.95
C THR A 262 -11.38 -0.40 -5.07
N ARG A 263 -11.49 0.07 -3.82
CA ARG A 263 -10.40 0.02 -2.85
C ARG A 263 -10.03 -1.42 -2.49
N GLY A 264 -11.00 -2.24 -2.09
CA GLY A 264 -10.76 -3.64 -1.73
C GLY A 264 -10.21 -4.48 -2.90
N PHE A 265 -10.66 -4.22 -4.13
CA PHE A 265 -10.10 -4.87 -5.32
C PHE A 265 -8.65 -4.45 -5.58
N ALA A 266 -8.34 -3.15 -5.51
CA ALA A 266 -6.98 -2.64 -5.67
C ALA A 266 -6.05 -3.21 -4.59
N GLU A 267 -6.50 -3.26 -3.32
CA GLU A 267 -5.78 -3.90 -2.22
C GLU A 267 -5.51 -5.37 -2.53
N GLY A 268 -6.53 -6.15 -2.93
CA GLY A 268 -6.37 -7.56 -3.30
C GLY A 268 -5.36 -7.79 -4.43
N VAL A 269 -5.40 -6.95 -5.48
CA VAL A 269 -4.43 -7.01 -6.58
C VAL A 269 -3.03 -6.63 -6.12
N GLY A 270 -2.89 -5.60 -5.27
CA GLY A 270 -1.62 -5.20 -4.68
C GLY A 270 -1.01 -6.31 -3.83
N TRP A 271 -1.80 -7.00 -3.00
CA TRP A 271 -1.35 -8.17 -2.24
C TRP A 271 -0.85 -9.29 -3.15
N LEU A 272 -1.58 -9.62 -4.22
CA LEU A 272 -1.16 -10.64 -5.19
C LEU A 272 0.15 -10.25 -5.89
N ALA A 273 0.25 -9.00 -6.36
CA ALA A 273 1.46 -8.48 -7.00
C ALA A 273 2.65 -8.54 -6.04
N GLN A 274 2.46 -8.17 -4.76
CA GLN A 274 3.50 -8.20 -3.76
C GLN A 274 3.93 -9.63 -3.38
N ILE A 275 2.98 -10.56 -3.21
CA ILE A 275 3.29 -11.98 -2.97
C ILE A 275 4.09 -12.54 -4.14
N GLY A 276 3.59 -12.38 -5.37
CA GLY A 276 4.24 -12.87 -6.57
C GLY A 276 5.64 -12.29 -6.72
N LEU A 277 5.79 -10.98 -6.52
CA LEU A 277 7.07 -10.29 -6.59
C LEU A 277 8.08 -10.84 -5.58
N PHE A 278 7.74 -10.90 -4.29
CA PHE A 278 8.68 -11.37 -3.27
C PHE A 278 9.03 -12.85 -3.41
N VAL A 279 8.07 -13.72 -3.81
CA VAL A 279 8.38 -15.13 -4.09
C VAL A 279 9.34 -15.24 -5.27
N MET A 280 9.06 -14.54 -6.38
CA MET A 280 9.89 -14.56 -7.57
C MET A 280 11.31 -14.08 -7.28
N LEU A 281 11.47 -13.00 -6.52
CA LEU A 281 12.79 -12.50 -6.11
C LEU A 281 13.53 -13.50 -5.22
N GLY A 282 12.81 -14.24 -4.36
CA GLY A 282 13.39 -15.33 -3.57
C GLY A 282 13.80 -16.54 -4.43
N LEU A 283 13.09 -16.81 -5.53
CA LEU A 283 13.45 -17.84 -6.51
C LEU A 283 14.69 -17.47 -7.32
N LEU A 284 14.84 -16.18 -7.66
CA LEU A 284 15.98 -15.66 -8.42
C LEU A 284 17.28 -15.62 -7.59
N ALA A 285 17.17 -15.53 -6.27
CA ALA A 285 18.34 -15.40 -5.40
C ALA A 285 19.12 -16.72 -5.25
N SER A 286 20.42 -16.67 -5.51
CA SER A 286 21.36 -17.80 -5.38
C SER A 286 21.94 -17.92 -3.96
N PRO A 287 21.53 -18.91 -3.13
CA PRO A 287 21.86 -18.90 -1.71
C PRO A 287 23.30 -19.27 -1.38
N SER A 288 24.03 -19.83 -2.35
CA SER A 288 25.48 -20.08 -2.27
C SER A 288 26.30 -18.79 -2.24
N GLU A 289 25.83 -17.72 -2.89
CA GLU A 289 26.55 -16.45 -3.02
C GLU A 289 26.25 -15.46 -1.90
N LEU A 290 25.06 -15.59 -1.27
CA LEU A 290 24.60 -14.68 -0.22
C LEU A 290 25.56 -14.58 0.99
N PRO A 291 26.12 -15.66 1.56
CA PRO A 291 26.94 -15.59 2.77
C PRO A 291 28.18 -14.70 2.62
N ALA A 292 28.80 -14.72 1.43
CA ALA A 292 30.01 -13.94 1.15
C ALA A 292 29.73 -12.42 1.15
N GLN A 293 28.50 -12.01 0.82
CA GLN A 293 28.13 -10.60 0.71
C GLN A 293 27.47 -10.03 1.98
N ILE A 294 27.32 -10.81 3.05
CA ILE A 294 26.71 -10.33 4.31
C ILE A 294 27.51 -9.16 4.91
N VAL A 295 28.83 -9.26 4.96
CA VAL A 295 29.68 -8.20 5.54
C VAL A 295 29.61 -6.91 4.72
N PRO A 296 29.82 -6.92 3.38
CA PRO A 296 29.57 -5.75 2.53
C PRO A 296 28.17 -5.15 2.72
N ALA A 297 27.14 -5.99 2.77
CA ALA A 297 25.75 -5.57 2.98
C ALA A 297 25.55 -4.86 4.32
N LEU A 298 26.10 -5.40 5.41
CA LEU A 298 26.04 -4.75 6.73
C LEU A 298 26.72 -3.39 6.70
N VAL A 299 27.93 -3.29 6.14
CA VAL A 299 28.68 -2.03 6.06
C VAL A 299 27.89 -0.97 5.28
N VAL A 300 27.46 -1.28 4.07
CA VAL A 300 26.71 -0.36 3.21
C VAL A 300 25.37 0.00 3.84
N GLY A 301 24.64 -0.99 4.36
CA GLY A 301 23.34 -0.78 4.98
C GLY A 301 23.42 0.06 6.27
N PHE A 302 24.48 -0.08 7.08
CA PHE A 302 24.68 0.78 8.26
C PHE A 302 25.01 2.21 7.86
N VAL A 303 25.85 2.42 6.84
CA VAL A 303 26.10 3.77 6.30
C VAL A 303 24.80 4.38 5.78
N LEU A 304 24.03 3.61 5.03
CA LEU A 304 22.74 4.04 4.51
C LEU A 304 21.79 4.45 5.66
N LEU A 305 21.61 3.58 6.66
CA LEU A 305 20.65 3.78 7.75
C LEU A 305 21.07 4.89 8.73
N LEU A 306 22.34 4.91 9.13
CA LEU A 306 22.82 5.78 10.23
C LEU A 306 23.42 7.09 9.75
N ILE A 307 23.80 7.19 8.47
CA ILE A 307 24.48 8.38 7.93
C ILE A 307 23.68 8.96 6.77
N ALA A 308 23.56 8.23 5.66
CA ALA A 308 22.98 8.75 4.44
C ALA A 308 21.55 9.22 4.66
N ARG A 309 20.72 8.38 5.29
CA ARG A 309 19.30 8.66 5.48
C ARG A 309 19.03 9.82 6.47
N PRO A 310 19.68 9.91 7.64
CA PRO A 310 19.62 11.11 8.49
C PRO A 310 20.06 12.38 7.79
N VAL A 311 21.18 12.34 7.06
CA VAL A 311 21.70 13.51 6.34
C VAL A 311 20.72 13.95 5.25
N SER A 312 20.24 13.02 4.41
CA SER A 312 19.24 13.28 3.37
C SER A 312 17.98 13.94 3.92
N ILE A 313 17.42 13.41 5.01
CA ILE A 313 16.20 13.96 5.58
C ILE A 313 16.46 15.30 6.25
N VAL A 314 17.51 15.44 7.05
CA VAL A 314 17.80 16.70 7.74
C VAL A 314 18.02 17.83 6.74
N VAL A 315 18.80 17.60 5.68
CA VAL A 315 19.10 18.59 4.65
C VAL A 315 17.87 18.93 3.81
N SER A 316 17.14 17.92 3.32
CA SER A 316 15.94 18.15 2.51
C SER A 316 14.79 18.78 3.29
N THR A 317 14.78 18.66 4.62
CA THR A 317 13.72 19.18 5.49
C THR A 317 14.07 20.48 6.22
N ILE A 318 15.18 21.15 5.90
CA ILE A 318 15.58 22.42 6.56
C ILE A 318 14.49 23.50 6.44
N GLY A 319 13.87 23.62 5.26
CA GLY A 319 12.81 24.61 5.00
C GLY A 319 11.43 24.23 5.54
N PHE A 320 11.27 23.05 6.15
CA PHE A 320 9.98 22.51 6.56
C PHE A 320 9.87 22.41 8.09
N LYS A 321 8.67 22.64 8.62
CA LYS A 321 8.39 22.63 10.07
C LYS A 321 8.23 21.21 10.63
N LEU A 322 9.27 20.38 10.48
CA LEU A 322 9.36 19.06 11.10
C LEU A 322 10.17 19.15 12.40
N SER A 323 9.64 18.56 13.46
CA SER A 323 10.33 18.39 14.73
C SER A 323 11.52 17.43 14.59
N TRP A 324 12.48 17.52 15.50
CA TRP A 324 13.62 16.59 15.51
C TRP A 324 13.20 15.13 15.67
N GLY A 325 12.15 14.85 16.47
CA GLY A 325 11.59 13.51 16.60
C GLY A 325 11.02 12.98 15.29
N GLU A 326 10.29 13.81 14.53
CA GLU A 326 9.77 13.43 13.22
C GLU A 326 10.89 13.20 12.20
N LYS A 327 11.95 14.02 12.20
CA LYS A 327 13.12 13.83 11.34
C LYS A 327 13.83 12.52 11.63
N MET A 328 14.12 12.22 12.89
CA MET A 328 14.79 10.98 13.30
C MET A 328 13.92 9.75 13.01
N PHE A 329 12.62 9.83 13.26
CA PHE A 329 11.72 8.74 12.91
C PHE A 329 11.65 8.52 11.40
N ALA A 330 11.52 9.58 10.60
CA ALA A 330 11.52 9.48 9.15
C ALA A 330 12.84 8.86 8.63
N SER A 331 13.96 9.14 9.31
CA SER A 331 15.25 8.54 8.97
C SER A 331 15.29 7.05 9.30
N TRP A 332 14.72 6.64 10.42
CA TRP A 332 14.66 5.24 10.82
C TRP A 332 13.62 4.44 10.02
N ALA A 333 12.53 5.08 9.60
CA ALA A 333 11.38 4.45 8.94
C ALA A 333 11.56 4.19 7.44
N GLY A 334 12.73 4.49 6.86
CA GLY A 334 13.05 4.20 5.47
C GLY A 334 13.29 2.72 5.20
N LEU A 335 12.25 1.88 5.33
CA LEU A 335 12.29 0.45 5.02
C LEU A 335 12.63 0.22 3.54
N ARG A 336 13.55 -0.71 3.31
CA ARG A 336 13.91 -1.19 1.97
C ARG A 336 13.22 -2.53 1.77
N GLY A 337 12.37 -2.63 0.77
CA GLY A 337 11.62 -3.86 0.49
C GLY A 337 11.94 -4.40 -0.90
N ALA A 338 10.94 -4.70 -1.72
CA ALA A 338 11.18 -5.40 -3.00
C ALA A 338 11.76 -4.49 -4.09
N VAL A 339 11.44 -3.19 -4.07
CA VAL A 339 11.83 -2.26 -5.16
C VAL A 339 13.33 -2.28 -5.42
N PRO A 340 14.23 -2.14 -4.42
CA PRO A 340 15.66 -2.25 -4.65
C PRO A 340 16.09 -3.57 -5.30
N ILE A 341 15.49 -4.70 -4.94
CA ILE A 341 15.87 -5.99 -5.51
C ILE A 341 15.44 -6.10 -6.98
N VAL A 342 14.24 -5.60 -7.32
CA VAL A 342 13.81 -5.50 -8.72
C VAL A 342 14.75 -4.59 -9.51
N LEU A 343 15.10 -3.42 -8.97
CA LEU A 343 16.01 -2.51 -9.69
C LEU A 343 17.43 -3.07 -9.80
N ALA A 344 17.82 -4.03 -8.95
CA ALA A 344 19.08 -4.75 -9.06
C ALA A 344 19.11 -5.73 -10.24
N THR A 345 17.96 -6.12 -10.81
CA THR A 345 17.93 -6.98 -12.02
C THR A 345 18.31 -6.21 -13.28
N ILE A 346 18.05 -4.89 -13.33
CA ILE A 346 18.40 -4.02 -14.47
C ILE A 346 19.90 -4.12 -14.83
N PRO A 347 20.85 -3.90 -13.90
CA PRO A 347 22.27 -4.06 -14.22
C PRO A 347 22.67 -5.50 -14.55
N MET A 348 21.91 -6.52 -14.10
CA MET A 348 22.15 -7.91 -14.49
C MET A 348 21.75 -8.15 -15.95
N VAL A 349 20.58 -7.66 -16.38
CA VAL A 349 20.12 -7.73 -17.79
C VAL A 349 21.03 -6.93 -18.71
N GLU A 350 21.52 -5.77 -18.26
CA GLU A 350 22.50 -4.96 -18.99
C GLU A 350 23.94 -5.51 -18.91
N HIS A 351 24.14 -6.68 -18.29
CA HIS A 351 25.43 -7.37 -18.15
C HIS A 351 26.55 -6.47 -17.60
N VAL A 352 26.20 -5.62 -16.62
CA VAL A 352 27.16 -4.76 -15.93
C VAL A 352 28.13 -5.62 -15.12
N GLU A 353 29.41 -5.24 -15.11
CA GLU A 353 30.42 -5.93 -14.31
C GLU A 353 30.03 -5.97 -12.82
N SER A 354 30.16 -7.15 -12.21
CA SER A 354 29.76 -7.41 -10.81
C SER A 354 28.26 -7.27 -10.52
N ALA A 355 27.36 -7.34 -11.51
CA ALA A 355 25.92 -7.24 -11.29
C ALA A 355 25.36 -8.31 -10.33
N ASP A 356 25.81 -9.57 -10.42
CA ASP A 356 25.39 -10.65 -9.50
C ASP A 356 25.79 -10.34 -8.06
N ARG A 357 27.02 -9.81 -7.89
CA ARG A 357 27.51 -9.35 -6.58
C ARG A 357 26.67 -8.20 -6.04
N LEU A 358 26.27 -7.25 -6.89
CA LEU A 358 25.39 -6.14 -6.50
C LEU A 358 24.04 -6.66 -6.05
N PHE A 359 23.44 -7.57 -6.81
CA PHE A 359 22.18 -8.22 -6.48
C PHE A 359 22.25 -8.90 -5.11
N ALA A 360 23.29 -9.70 -4.86
CA ALA A 360 23.48 -10.38 -3.57
C ALA A 360 23.67 -9.40 -2.39
N ILE A 361 24.37 -8.29 -2.60
CA ILE A 361 24.50 -7.22 -1.57
C ILE A 361 23.14 -6.59 -1.29
N VAL A 362 22.39 -6.19 -2.32
CA VAL A 362 21.07 -5.56 -2.19
C VAL A 362 20.09 -6.50 -1.49
N PHE A 363 20.07 -7.77 -1.90
CA PHE A 363 19.23 -8.80 -1.31
C PHE A 363 19.51 -8.94 0.20
N ASN A 364 20.79 -9.08 0.58
CA ASN A 364 21.18 -9.16 1.99
C ASN A 364 20.82 -7.90 2.78
N ILE A 365 20.99 -6.71 2.20
CA ILE A 365 20.57 -5.45 2.85
C ILE A 365 19.07 -5.47 3.11
N VAL A 366 18.26 -5.77 2.10
CA VAL A 366 16.81 -5.78 2.24
C VAL A 366 16.38 -6.78 3.31
N VAL A 367 16.92 -8.01 3.31
CA VAL A 367 16.57 -9.03 4.31
C VAL A 367 16.98 -8.60 5.71
N VAL A 368 18.26 -8.26 5.92
CA VAL A 368 18.80 -7.95 7.25
C VAL A 368 18.16 -6.68 7.83
N PHE A 369 18.05 -5.61 7.04
CA PHE A 369 17.54 -4.35 7.54
C PHE A 369 16.02 -4.36 7.69
N THR A 370 15.28 -5.14 6.90
CA THR A 370 13.84 -5.35 7.16
C THR A 370 13.61 -6.13 8.45
N LEU A 371 14.43 -7.15 8.74
CA LEU A 371 14.39 -7.89 10.02
C LEU A 371 14.75 -6.99 11.21
N LEU A 372 15.68 -6.05 11.03
CA LEU A 372 16.12 -5.13 12.07
C LEU A 372 15.12 -3.98 12.29
N GLN A 373 14.71 -3.30 11.22
CA GLN A 373 13.88 -2.10 11.29
C GLN A 373 12.41 -2.43 11.56
N GLY A 374 11.84 -3.45 10.93
CA GLY A 374 10.41 -3.77 11.04
C GLY A 374 9.92 -3.86 12.50
N PRO A 375 10.53 -4.73 13.34
CA PRO A 375 10.17 -4.86 14.75
C PRO A 375 10.57 -3.65 15.63
N THR A 376 11.57 -2.85 15.21
CA THR A 376 12.05 -1.70 16.00
C THR A 376 11.28 -0.40 15.71
N LEU A 377 10.49 -0.33 14.63
CA LEU A 377 9.69 0.85 14.29
C LEU A 377 8.71 1.30 15.39
N PRO A 378 7.92 0.42 16.03
CA PRO A 378 7.07 0.81 17.15
C PRO A 378 7.85 1.40 18.32
N LEU A 379 9.05 0.86 18.59
CA LEU A 379 9.93 1.38 19.64
C LEU A 379 10.48 2.75 19.25
N ALA A 380 10.95 2.91 18.01
CA ALA A 380 11.46 4.18 17.48
C ALA A 380 10.40 5.28 17.54
N ALA A 381 9.14 4.97 17.21
CA ALA A 381 8.03 5.92 17.32
C ALA A 381 7.83 6.43 18.77
N ARG A 382 7.91 5.52 19.76
CA ARG A 382 7.83 5.89 21.19
C ARG A 382 9.02 6.73 21.64
N LEU A 383 10.23 6.34 21.24
CA LEU A 383 11.48 7.06 21.58
C LEU A 383 11.49 8.48 20.99
N CYS A 384 10.98 8.64 19.77
CA CYS A 384 10.86 9.93 19.10
C CYS A 384 9.72 10.81 19.66
N ARG A 385 8.96 10.32 20.66
CA ARG A 385 7.85 11.02 21.33
C ARG A 385 6.82 11.59 20.35
N LEU A 386 6.52 10.83 19.30
CA LEU A 386 5.54 11.25 18.29
C LEU A 386 4.16 11.32 18.93
N LYS A 387 3.54 12.50 18.88
CA LYS A 387 2.16 12.69 19.32
C LYS A 387 1.25 12.35 18.16
N SER A 388 0.49 11.29 18.31
CA SER A 388 -0.56 10.91 17.38
C SER A 388 -1.62 12.02 17.36
N ASP A 389 -2.10 12.41 16.17
CA ASP A 389 -3.31 13.22 16.10
C ASP A 389 -4.44 12.38 16.70
N GLU A 390 -5.03 12.80 17.83
CA GLU A 390 -6.32 12.31 18.29
C GLU A 390 -7.36 12.73 17.23
N GLN A 391 -7.55 11.92 16.20
CA GLN A 391 -8.58 12.14 15.20
C GLN A 391 -9.39 10.87 14.97
N THR A 392 -10.71 11.09 14.98
CA THR A 392 -11.78 10.18 14.61
C THR A 392 -11.36 9.31 13.42
N ARG A 393 -11.19 8.01 13.65
CA ARG A 393 -10.88 7.05 12.59
C ARG A 393 -12.12 6.95 11.70
N GLU A 394 -12.04 7.39 10.45
CA GLU A 394 -13.07 7.08 9.45
C GLU A 394 -13.08 5.55 9.30
N LEU A 395 -14.04 4.90 9.97
CA LEU A 395 -14.35 3.51 9.73
C LEU A 395 -15.15 3.47 8.44
N ASP A 396 -14.47 3.19 7.32
CA ASP A 396 -15.17 2.69 6.14
C ASP A 396 -15.81 1.38 6.59
N VAL A 397 -17.14 1.35 6.61
CA VAL A 397 -17.91 0.18 7.02
C VAL A 397 -17.81 -0.85 5.91
N GLU A 398 -16.68 -1.54 5.87
CA GLU A 398 -16.56 -2.84 5.24
C GLU A 398 -17.02 -3.91 6.25
N ALA A 399 -17.39 -5.10 5.78
CA ALA A 399 -17.82 -6.18 6.67
C ALA A 399 -16.73 -6.59 7.69
N ALA A 400 -15.45 -6.35 7.39
CA ALA A 400 -14.31 -6.78 8.22
C ALA A 400 -14.15 -6.00 9.55
N PRO A 401 -14.23 -4.66 9.62
CA PRO A 401 -14.27 -3.95 10.91
C PRO A 401 -15.47 -4.30 11.80
N LEU A 402 -16.61 -4.63 11.18
CA LEU A 402 -17.81 -5.09 11.87
C LEU A 402 -17.62 -6.49 12.49
N GLU A 403 -16.92 -7.39 11.81
CA GLU A 403 -16.49 -8.69 12.38
C GLU A 403 -15.57 -8.51 13.59
N GLU A 404 -14.59 -7.60 13.55
CA GLU A 404 -13.73 -7.30 14.71
C GLU A 404 -14.53 -6.71 15.89
N LEU A 405 -15.49 -5.84 15.60
CA LEU A 405 -16.39 -5.23 16.60
C LEU A 405 -17.54 -6.15 17.04
N HIS A 406 -17.67 -7.34 16.43
CA HIS A 406 -18.78 -8.28 16.64
C HIS A 406 -20.15 -7.59 16.47
N ALA A 407 -20.28 -6.72 15.47
CA ALA A 407 -21.48 -5.96 15.17
C ALA A 407 -21.99 -6.25 13.75
N ASP A 408 -23.30 -6.30 13.57
CA ASP A 408 -23.99 -6.48 12.29
C ASP A 408 -24.80 -5.23 11.95
N LEU A 409 -24.96 -4.97 10.65
CA LEU A 409 -25.85 -3.96 10.12
C LEU A 409 -27.08 -4.61 9.49
N LEU A 410 -28.26 -4.17 9.93
CA LEU A 410 -29.55 -4.57 9.39
C LEU A 410 -30.19 -3.38 8.68
N GLU A 411 -30.52 -3.55 7.40
CA GLU A 411 -31.40 -2.64 6.68
C GLU A 411 -32.85 -3.14 6.81
N VAL A 412 -33.73 -2.33 7.40
CA VAL A 412 -35.12 -2.68 7.62
C VAL A 412 -36.02 -1.65 6.96
N ARG A 413 -36.67 -2.04 5.88
CA ARG A 413 -37.71 -1.22 5.24
C ARG A 413 -39.04 -1.43 5.94
N ILE A 414 -39.78 -0.36 6.22
CA ILE A 414 -41.11 -0.40 6.82
C ILE A 414 -42.17 -0.52 5.71
N PRO A 415 -42.87 -1.67 5.59
CA PRO A 415 -43.99 -1.83 4.65
C PRO A 415 -45.13 -0.85 4.90
N LEU A 416 -45.95 -0.59 3.88
CA LEU A 416 -47.11 0.31 3.99
C LEU A 416 -48.18 -0.20 4.97
N ASP A 417 -48.28 -1.51 5.13
CA ASP A 417 -49.20 -2.22 6.03
C ASP A 417 -48.61 -2.49 7.43
N SER A 418 -47.39 -2.00 7.69
CA SER A 418 -46.73 -2.25 8.97
C SER A 418 -47.30 -1.41 10.11
N MET A 419 -47.52 -2.06 11.24
CA MET A 419 -47.91 -1.43 12.50
C MET A 419 -46.73 -0.72 13.19
N LEU A 420 -45.54 -0.69 12.57
CA LEU A 420 -44.44 0.20 12.97
C LEU A 420 -44.75 1.67 12.72
N ASN A 421 -45.72 1.97 11.85
CA ASN A 421 -46.11 3.35 11.57
C ASN A 421 -46.62 4.06 12.85
N GLY A 422 -46.00 5.18 13.19
CA GLY A 422 -46.29 5.96 14.39
C GLY A 422 -45.67 5.41 15.68
N VAL A 423 -44.87 4.35 15.63
CA VAL A 423 -44.10 3.85 16.78
C VAL A 423 -42.84 4.70 16.93
N GLU A 424 -42.57 5.18 18.14
CA GLU A 424 -41.35 5.95 18.41
C GLU A 424 -40.14 5.02 18.66
N ILE A 425 -38.92 5.51 18.42
CA ILE A 425 -37.69 4.69 18.55
C ILE A 425 -37.57 4.04 19.93
N PHE A 426 -37.87 4.77 21.00
CA PHE A 426 -37.81 4.20 22.36
C PHE A 426 -38.88 3.10 22.58
N GLU A 427 -40.02 3.17 21.89
CA GLU A 427 -41.11 2.20 21.99
C GLU A 427 -40.76 0.86 21.33
N LEU A 428 -39.78 0.84 20.41
CA LEU A 428 -39.24 -0.40 19.84
C LEU A 428 -38.72 -1.34 20.93
N ARG A 429 -38.12 -0.79 22.01
CA ARG A 429 -37.49 -1.56 23.09
C ARG A 429 -36.54 -2.63 22.53
N LEU A 430 -35.60 -2.18 21.71
CA LEU A 430 -34.57 -3.05 21.17
C LEU A 430 -33.71 -3.65 22.30
N PRO A 431 -33.17 -4.86 22.12
CA PRO A 431 -32.28 -5.46 23.11
C PRO A 431 -31.03 -4.60 23.31
N HIS A 432 -30.46 -4.64 24.53
CA HIS A 432 -29.17 -4.00 24.80
C HIS A 432 -28.10 -4.55 23.84
N GLY A 433 -27.44 -3.66 23.11
CA GLY A 433 -26.53 -4.02 22.02
C GLY A 433 -27.11 -3.77 20.62
N ALA A 434 -28.36 -3.33 20.50
CA ALA A 434 -28.96 -2.91 19.24
C ALA A 434 -29.49 -1.46 19.29
N SER A 435 -29.29 -0.71 18.21
CA SER A 435 -29.75 0.67 18.09
C SER A 435 -30.07 1.05 16.65
N VAL A 436 -31.11 1.87 16.45
CA VAL A 436 -31.40 2.49 15.15
C VAL A 436 -30.51 3.70 15.00
N THR A 437 -29.58 3.66 14.05
CA THR A 437 -28.56 4.71 13.87
C THR A 437 -28.92 5.73 12.80
N LEU A 438 -29.72 5.33 11.81
CA LEU A 438 -30.11 6.19 10.69
C LEU A 438 -31.52 5.83 10.20
N ILE A 439 -32.29 6.84 9.82
CA ILE A 439 -33.53 6.68 9.06
C ILE A 439 -33.38 7.39 7.72
N VAL A 440 -33.75 6.70 6.64
CA VAL A 440 -33.90 7.28 5.31
C VAL A 440 -35.39 7.46 5.03
N ARG A 441 -35.82 8.71 4.85
CA ARG A 441 -37.20 9.10 4.56
C ARG A 441 -37.21 10.03 3.35
N ASN A 442 -37.99 9.71 2.32
CA ASN A 442 -38.10 10.52 1.10
C ASN A 442 -36.73 10.89 0.46
N GLY A 443 -35.75 9.99 0.56
CA GLY A 443 -34.41 10.20 0.00
C GLY A 443 -33.46 11.07 0.84
N SER A 444 -33.89 11.58 2.01
CA SER A 444 -33.00 12.23 2.98
C SER A 444 -32.72 11.31 4.16
N SER A 445 -31.48 11.33 4.64
CA SER A 445 -31.05 10.57 5.82
C SER A 445 -30.89 11.49 7.03
N PHE A 446 -31.29 10.99 8.20
CA PHE A 446 -31.09 11.69 9.47
C PHE A 446 -30.89 10.70 10.62
N VAL A 447 -30.25 11.17 11.70
CA VAL A 447 -30.08 10.40 12.94
C VAL A 447 -31.33 10.59 13.78
N PRO A 448 -32.05 9.52 14.17
CA PRO A 448 -33.29 9.66 14.90
C PRO A 448 -33.05 9.93 16.40
N GLU A 449 -33.91 10.76 16.98
CA GLU A 449 -34.03 10.92 18.44
C GLU A 449 -34.91 9.81 19.04
N PRO A 450 -34.84 9.54 20.36
CA PRO A 450 -35.67 8.52 21.01
C PRO A 450 -37.18 8.67 20.74
N THR A 451 -37.66 9.91 20.60
CA THR A 451 -39.06 10.28 20.34
C THR A 451 -39.41 10.38 18.85
N THR A 452 -38.47 10.05 17.95
CA THR A 452 -38.74 10.12 16.52
C THR A 452 -39.76 9.05 16.13
N PRO A 453 -40.91 9.42 15.54
CA PRO A 453 -41.88 8.45 15.06
C PRO A 453 -41.43 7.84 13.73
N LEU A 454 -41.55 6.52 13.64
CA LEU A 454 -41.38 5.75 12.42
C LEU A 454 -42.55 5.99 11.46
N GLN A 455 -42.28 6.07 10.17
CA GLN A 455 -43.29 6.23 9.13
C GLN A 455 -43.26 5.08 8.14
N ALA A 456 -44.42 4.74 7.60
CA ALA A 456 -44.53 3.78 6.53
C ALA A 456 -43.69 4.23 5.30
N GLY A 457 -42.88 3.33 4.75
CA GLY A 457 -41.93 3.65 3.68
C GLY A 457 -40.53 4.09 4.16
N ASP A 458 -40.33 4.32 5.45
CA ASP A 458 -38.99 4.56 5.99
C ASP A 458 -38.08 3.34 5.78
N THR A 459 -36.79 3.60 5.59
CA THR A 459 -35.74 2.59 5.64
C THR A 459 -34.84 2.86 6.84
N LEU A 460 -34.76 1.90 7.76
CA LEU A 460 -34.00 1.98 8.99
C LEU A 460 -32.66 1.29 8.82
N LEU A 461 -31.60 1.91 9.30
CA LEU A 461 -30.31 1.27 9.52
C LEU A 461 -30.17 0.96 11.00
N VAL A 462 -30.05 -0.33 11.33
CA VAL A 462 -29.93 -0.81 12.71
C VAL A 462 -28.56 -1.46 12.88
N VAL A 463 -27.79 -0.98 13.86
CA VAL A 463 -26.55 -1.63 14.30
C VAL A 463 -26.90 -2.54 15.47
N THR A 464 -26.47 -3.80 15.42
CA THR A 464 -26.70 -4.79 16.48
C THR A 464 -25.43 -5.57 16.77
N THR A 465 -25.17 -5.99 18.01
CA THR A 465 -24.11 -6.98 18.26
C THR A 465 -24.54 -8.34 17.70
N ALA A 466 -23.57 -9.15 17.25
CA ALA A 466 -23.82 -10.47 16.67
C ALA A 466 -24.62 -11.38 17.62
N SER A 467 -24.40 -11.25 18.93
CA SER A 467 -25.09 -12.01 19.97
C SER A 467 -26.60 -11.73 20.06
N VAL A 468 -27.06 -10.55 19.64
CA VAL A 468 -28.47 -10.14 19.76
C VAL A 468 -29.16 -9.91 18.42
N ARG A 469 -28.47 -10.15 17.30
CA ARG A 469 -28.97 -9.98 15.93
C ARG A 469 -30.36 -10.60 15.72
N GLU A 470 -30.52 -11.88 16.04
CA GLU A 470 -31.81 -12.56 15.89
C GLU A 470 -32.91 -12.01 16.80
N ALA A 471 -32.55 -11.60 18.02
CA ALA A 471 -33.50 -11.02 18.96
C ALA A 471 -33.98 -9.65 18.47
N THR A 472 -33.08 -8.86 17.87
CA THR A 472 -33.37 -7.59 17.21
C THR A 472 -34.33 -7.79 16.02
N GLU A 473 -34.05 -8.74 15.13
CA GLU A 473 -34.92 -9.05 14.00
C GLU A 473 -36.31 -9.50 14.46
N ARG A 474 -36.37 -10.43 15.41
CA ARG A 474 -37.64 -10.90 16.02
C ARG A 474 -38.42 -9.75 16.63
N ARG A 475 -37.76 -8.86 17.37
CA ARG A 475 -38.42 -7.70 17.99
C ARG A 475 -39.00 -6.77 16.93
N LEU A 476 -38.25 -6.44 15.88
CA LEU A 476 -38.73 -5.57 14.80
C LEU A 476 -39.91 -6.21 14.04
N ARG A 477 -39.87 -7.52 13.79
CA ARG A 477 -41.00 -8.28 13.22
C ARG A 477 -42.23 -8.25 14.12
N ALA A 478 -42.04 -8.45 15.41
CA ALA A 478 -43.13 -8.43 16.39
C ALA A 478 -43.86 -7.08 16.41
N VAL A 479 -43.11 -5.98 16.45
CA VAL A 479 -43.67 -4.62 16.43
C VAL A 479 -44.28 -4.31 15.05
N SER A 480 -43.71 -4.80 13.96
CA SER A 480 -44.31 -4.67 12.62
C SER A 480 -45.69 -5.33 12.52
N ARG A 481 -45.90 -6.48 13.17
CA ARG A 481 -47.17 -7.21 13.17
C ARG A 481 -48.22 -6.67 14.15
N LYS A 482 -47.82 -6.19 15.33
CA LYS A 482 -48.74 -5.86 16.44
C LYS A 482 -48.54 -4.47 17.06
N GLY A 483 -47.68 -3.64 16.47
CA GLY A 483 -47.39 -2.27 16.91
C GLY A 483 -46.70 -2.21 18.27
N ARG A 484 -46.74 -1.03 18.91
CA ARG A 484 -46.08 -0.75 20.20
C ARG A 484 -46.44 -1.73 21.34
N LEU A 485 -47.59 -2.38 21.27
CA LEU A 485 -48.08 -3.33 22.28
C LEU A 485 -47.76 -4.80 21.96
N ALA A 486 -46.90 -5.09 20.97
CA ALA A 486 -46.58 -6.47 20.56
C ALA A 486 -46.22 -7.41 21.72
N GLY A 487 -45.47 -6.91 22.73
CA GLY A 487 -45.10 -7.70 23.91
C GLY A 487 -46.29 -8.06 24.81
N TRP A 488 -47.32 -7.22 24.88
CA TRP A 488 -48.55 -7.49 25.63
C TRP A 488 -49.43 -8.53 24.92
N PHE A 489 -49.39 -8.56 23.59
CA PHE A 489 -50.12 -9.53 22.78
C PHE A 489 -49.40 -10.88 22.64
N GLY A 490 -48.25 -11.08 23.31
CA GLY A 490 -47.46 -12.31 23.22
C GLY A 490 -46.83 -12.54 21.84
N GLU A 491 -46.77 -11.52 20.98
CA GLU A 491 -46.12 -11.62 19.67
C GLU A 491 -44.61 -11.54 19.85
N THR A 492 -43.93 -12.62 19.48
CA THR A 492 -42.47 -12.78 19.65
C THR A 492 -41.71 -12.55 18.36
N GLY A 493 -42.39 -12.38 17.23
CA GLY A 493 -41.78 -12.17 15.91
C GLY A 493 -41.02 -13.38 15.37
N ALA A 494 -41.26 -14.56 15.97
CA ALA A 494 -40.85 -15.86 15.45
C ALA A 494 -41.52 -16.18 14.10
#